data_AF-A0A8C0R0N1-F1
#
_entry.id   AF-A0A8C0R0N1-F1
#
_cell.length_a   1.000
_cell.length_b   1.000
_cell.length_c   1.000
_cell.angle_alpha   90.00
_cell.angle_beta   90.00
_cell.angle_gamma   90.00
#
_symmetry.space_group_name_H-M   'P 1'
#
loop_
_entity.id
_entity.type
_entity.pdbx_description
1 polymer ?
#
loop_
_entity_poly.entity_id
_entity_poly.type
_entity_poly.pdbx_seq_one_letter_code
_entity_poly.pdbx_strand_id
1 'polypeptide(L)'
;LKEFPRVAWLSEENVEHIPFSHTRYPEKEMIKRSQEFYELLNKRRSVRFISNEQIPMEVIDNVIKSAGTAPSGAHTEPWTFVIVKDLDVKHKIREIIEEEEEINYLKRMGRQWVTDLKKLRTNWIKEYLDTAPVLILIFKQVHGFAANGKRKVHYYNEISVSIACGILLAALQVCYPLHLAPKREVVLEGQTVALFTNFS
;
A
#
# COMPACT_ATOMS: atom_id res chain seq x y z
N LEU A 1 -4.96 42.55 -21.23
CA LEU A 1 -4.61 41.17 -20.82
C LEU A 1 -3.65 41.30 -19.65
N LYS A 2 -4.10 41.03 -18.42
CA LYS A 2 -3.25 41.15 -17.22
C LYS A 2 -2.32 39.94 -17.18
N GLU A 3 -1.02 40.17 -17.32
CA GLU A 3 0.01 39.17 -17.11
C GLU A 3 -0.02 38.73 -15.64
N PHE A 4 -0.23 37.44 -15.41
CA PHE A 4 -0.07 36.84 -14.10
C PHE A 4 1.43 36.73 -13.80
N PRO A 5 1.91 37.15 -12.62
CA PRO A 5 3.32 37.04 -12.28
C PRO A 5 3.70 35.56 -12.24
N ARG A 6 4.69 35.18 -13.06
CA ARG A 6 5.37 33.89 -12.98
C ARG A 6 5.86 33.72 -11.55
N VAL A 7 5.25 32.79 -10.83
CA VAL A 7 5.74 32.38 -9.52
C VAL A 7 7.13 31.81 -9.77
N ALA A 8 8.15 32.54 -9.31
CA ALA A 8 9.53 32.08 -9.33
C ALA A 8 9.61 30.83 -8.46
N TRP A 9 9.67 29.67 -9.11
CA TRP A 9 10.17 28.45 -8.49
C TRP A 9 11.59 28.78 -8.03
N LEU A 10 11.79 28.83 -6.72
CA LEU A 10 13.14 28.92 -6.15
C LEU A 10 13.88 27.63 -6.54
N SER A 11 14.69 27.75 -7.59
CA SER A 11 15.74 26.87 -8.10
C SER A 11 15.90 25.48 -7.45
N GLU A 12 15.23 24.47 -8.00
CA GLU A 12 15.84 23.14 -8.21
C GLU A 12 16.69 23.16 -9.51
N GLU A 13 17.35 24.30 -9.79
CA GLU A 13 18.18 24.49 -10.99
C GLU A 13 19.55 23.85 -10.73
N ASN A 14 19.86 22.80 -11.49
CA ASN A 14 21.06 21.95 -11.49
C ASN A 14 21.09 20.78 -10.51
N VAL A 15 20.12 19.86 -10.61
CA VAL A 15 20.41 18.47 -10.25
C VAL A 15 21.31 17.88 -11.34
N GLU A 16 22.47 17.36 -10.98
CA GLU A 16 23.40 16.74 -11.92
C GLU A 16 22.78 15.48 -12.54
N HIS A 17 22.85 15.36 -13.86
CA HIS A 17 22.43 14.15 -14.56
C HIS A 17 23.61 13.17 -14.60
N ILE A 18 23.41 11.97 -14.05
CA ILE A 18 24.41 10.90 -14.04
C ILE A 18 24.06 9.80 -15.05
N PRO A 19 25.06 9.11 -15.66
CA PRO A 19 24.80 7.96 -16.51
C PRO A 19 24.04 6.84 -15.78
N PHE A 20 22.98 6.33 -16.41
CA PHE A 20 22.21 5.22 -15.85
C PHE A 20 22.94 3.89 -16.03
N SER A 21 23.21 3.20 -14.92
CA SER A 21 23.78 1.85 -14.94
C SER A 21 22.68 0.80 -14.91
N HIS A 22 22.60 -0.02 -15.97
CA HIS A 22 21.56 -1.02 -16.14
C HIS A 22 22.15 -2.44 -16.14
N THR A 23 21.57 -3.32 -15.31
CA THR A 23 21.84 -4.77 -15.40
C THR A 23 21.02 -5.38 -16.53
N ARG A 24 21.70 -5.87 -17.57
CA ARG A 24 21.07 -6.56 -18.72
C ARG A 24 21.29 -8.08 -18.62
N TYR A 25 20.24 -8.83 -18.90
CA TYR A 25 20.27 -10.30 -18.93
C TYR A 25 20.17 -10.81 -20.39
N PRO A 26 20.71 -12.01 -20.71
CA PRO A 26 20.42 -12.69 -21.97
C PRO A 26 18.91 -12.97 -22.12
N GLU A 27 18.39 -12.98 -23.35
CA GLU A 27 16.94 -13.13 -23.63
C GLU A 27 16.33 -14.37 -22.96
N LYS A 28 17.03 -15.50 -23.01
CA LYS A 28 16.58 -16.75 -22.37
C LYS A 28 16.41 -16.57 -20.85
N GLU A 29 17.29 -15.81 -20.21
CA GLU A 29 17.20 -15.52 -18.79
C GLU A 29 16.08 -14.50 -18.50
N MET A 30 15.89 -13.49 -19.35
CA MET A 30 14.77 -12.55 -19.23
C MET A 30 13.42 -13.27 -19.22
N ILE A 31 13.20 -14.17 -20.18
CA ILE A 31 11.97 -14.99 -20.30
C ILE A 31 11.76 -15.83 -19.04
N LYS A 32 12.83 -16.50 -18.56
CA LYS A 32 12.76 -17.32 -17.36
C LYS A 32 12.37 -16.49 -16.13
N ARG A 33 13.07 -15.38 -15.90
CA ARG A 33 12.83 -14.50 -14.73
C ARG A 33 11.43 -13.90 -14.76
N SER A 34 10.94 -13.46 -15.92
CA SER A 34 9.59 -12.91 -16.02
C SER A 34 8.52 -13.96 -15.73
N GLN A 35 8.72 -15.21 -16.18
CA GLN A 35 7.80 -16.31 -15.92
C GLN A 35 7.75 -16.66 -14.43
N GLU A 36 8.91 -16.83 -13.79
CA GLU A 36 9.00 -17.12 -12.35
C GLU A 36 8.38 -16.01 -11.50
N PHE A 37 8.60 -14.74 -11.88
CA PHE A 37 8.00 -13.60 -11.18
C PHE A 37 6.48 -13.57 -11.33
N TYR A 38 5.96 -13.82 -12.54
CA TYR A 38 4.52 -13.95 -12.78
C TYR A 38 3.93 -15.07 -11.91
N GLU A 39 4.53 -16.25 -11.91
CA GLU A 39 4.06 -17.40 -11.12
C GLU A 39 4.08 -17.13 -9.62
N LEU A 40 5.09 -16.40 -9.12
CA LEU A 40 5.16 -15.96 -7.73
C LEU A 40 4.01 -15.03 -7.37
N LEU A 41 3.77 -13.99 -8.18
CA LEU A 41 2.71 -13.01 -7.92
C LEU A 41 1.31 -13.57 -8.15
N ASN A 42 1.14 -14.51 -9.07
CA ASN A 42 -0.13 -15.20 -9.33
C ASN A 42 -0.59 -16.04 -8.12
N LYS A 43 0.34 -16.48 -7.26
CA LYS A 43 0.02 -17.14 -6.00
C LYS A 43 -0.54 -16.19 -4.94
N ARG A 44 -0.38 -14.87 -5.08
CA ARG A 44 -0.82 -13.88 -4.09
C ARG A 44 -2.34 -13.88 -3.97
N ARG A 45 -2.84 -14.02 -2.74
CA ARG A 45 -4.26 -13.88 -2.41
C ARG A 45 -4.43 -12.83 -1.32
N SER A 46 -5.59 -12.18 -1.31
CA SER A 46 -6.01 -11.40 -0.15
C SER A 46 -6.38 -12.38 0.96
N VAL A 47 -5.65 -12.38 2.07
CA VAL A 47 -5.89 -13.27 3.22
C VAL A 47 -6.50 -12.44 4.34
N ARG A 48 -7.65 -12.89 4.88
CA ARG A 48 -8.40 -12.20 5.93
C ARG A 48 -8.33 -12.90 7.30
N PHE A 49 -7.59 -14.01 7.37
CA PHE A 49 -7.31 -14.76 8.59
C PHE A 49 -5.79 -14.76 8.77
N ILE A 50 -5.30 -14.00 9.75
CA ILE A 50 -3.86 -13.74 9.91
C ILE A 50 -3.40 -14.34 11.24
N SER A 51 -2.28 -15.06 11.21
CA SER A 51 -1.64 -15.60 12.41
C SER A 51 -1.09 -14.46 13.28
N ASN A 52 -1.08 -14.64 14.60
CA ASN A 52 -0.43 -13.73 15.54
C ASN A 52 1.07 -14.00 15.72
N GLU A 53 1.63 -14.91 14.92
CA GLU A 53 3.05 -15.22 14.87
C GLU A 53 3.87 -13.96 14.53
N GLN A 54 4.92 -13.74 15.32
CA GLN A 54 5.74 -12.54 15.18
C GLN A 54 6.57 -12.56 13.89
N ILE A 55 6.72 -11.40 13.29
CA ILE A 55 7.47 -11.18 12.05
C ILE A 55 8.74 -10.40 12.38
N PRO A 56 9.92 -10.78 11.85
CA PRO A 56 11.13 -9.98 12.02
C PRO A 56 10.92 -8.56 11.47
N MET A 57 11.22 -7.55 12.31
CA MET A 57 11.01 -6.14 11.90
C MET A 57 11.84 -5.74 10.69
N GLU A 58 13.01 -6.34 10.49
CA GLU A 58 13.83 -6.12 9.31
C GLU A 58 13.09 -6.49 8.00
N VAL A 59 12.23 -7.51 8.04
CA VAL A 59 11.38 -7.85 6.88
C VAL A 59 10.39 -6.73 6.60
N ILE A 60 9.75 -6.19 7.65
CA ILE A 60 8.81 -5.05 7.52
C ILE A 60 9.53 -3.81 6.97
N ASP A 61 10.71 -3.50 7.49
CA ASP A 61 11.52 -2.38 7.02
C ASP A 61 11.91 -2.55 5.54
N ASN A 62 12.30 -3.76 5.12
CA ASN A 62 12.72 -4.04 3.76
C ASN A 62 11.57 -3.96 2.75
N VAL A 63 10.36 -4.40 3.11
CA VAL A 63 9.19 -4.26 2.22
C VAL A 63 8.75 -2.79 2.10
N ILE A 64 8.87 -1.99 3.17
CA ILE A 64 8.58 -0.54 3.13
C ILE A 64 9.63 0.19 2.30
N LYS A 65 10.92 -0.12 2.47
CA LYS A 65 12.00 0.43 1.63
C LYS A 65 11.76 0.13 0.16
N SER A 66 11.33 -1.10 -0.15
CA SER A 66 10.95 -1.49 -1.50
C SER A 66 9.77 -0.65 -2.02
N ALA A 67 8.72 -0.44 -1.22
CA ALA A 67 7.62 0.44 -1.59
C ALA A 67 8.06 1.89 -1.85
N GLY A 68 9.03 2.39 -1.08
CA GLY A 68 9.65 3.71 -1.25
C GLY A 68 10.43 3.89 -2.55
N THR A 69 10.77 2.82 -3.28
CA THR A 69 11.41 2.94 -4.60
C THR A 69 10.42 3.23 -5.73
N ALA A 70 9.13 3.42 -5.42
CA ALA A 70 8.12 3.75 -6.41
C ALA A 70 8.42 5.08 -7.12
N PRO A 71 8.07 5.22 -8.41
CA PRO A 71 8.05 6.54 -9.04
C PRO A 71 6.96 7.41 -8.41
N SER A 72 7.19 8.72 -8.38
CA SER A 72 6.20 9.71 -7.95
C SER A 72 6.24 10.94 -8.84
N GLY A 73 5.08 11.59 -8.99
CA GLY A 73 4.97 12.82 -9.78
C GLY A 73 5.94 13.89 -9.25
N ALA A 74 6.84 14.36 -10.12
CA ALA A 74 7.90 15.31 -9.78
C ALA A 74 8.77 14.90 -8.58
N HIS A 75 9.01 13.59 -8.39
CA HIS A 75 9.83 13.05 -7.29
C HIS A 75 9.39 13.59 -5.91
N THR A 76 8.07 13.60 -5.67
CA THR A 76 7.48 14.16 -4.44
C THR A 76 7.38 13.16 -3.29
N GLU A 77 7.52 11.86 -3.57
CA GLU A 77 7.47 10.76 -2.59
C GLU A 77 6.32 10.90 -1.56
N PRO A 78 5.06 11.07 -2.03
CA PRO A 78 3.98 11.59 -1.19
C PRO A 78 3.31 10.50 -0.34
N TRP A 79 4.09 9.62 0.28
CA TRP A 79 3.61 8.49 1.08
C TRP A 79 4.12 8.56 2.52
N THR A 80 3.29 8.05 3.45
CA THR A 80 3.71 7.76 4.82
C THR A 80 3.19 6.39 5.21
N PHE A 81 4.11 5.49 5.57
CA PHE A 81 3.81 4.15 6.04
C PHE A 81 3.84 4.17 7.57
N VAL A 82 2.67 4.06 8.21
CA VAL A 82 2.53 4.02 9.66
C VAL A 82 2.46 2.56 10.09
N ILE A 83 3.42 2.15 10.91
CA ILE A 83 3.55 0.79 11.41
C ILE A 83 2.99 0.71 12.82
N VAL A 84 1.94 -0.09 12.99
CA VAL A 84 1.26 -0.26 14.27
C VAL A 84 1.43 -1.69 14.74
N LYS A 85 2.02 -1.83 15.93
CA LYS A 85 2.23 -3.12 16.62
C LYS A 85 1.59 -3.17 18.00
N ASP A 86 1.44 -2.00 18.60
CA ASP A 86 0.85 -1.84 19.92
C ASP A 86 -0.58 -2.38 19.92
N LEU A 87 -0.88 -3.28 20.86
CA LEU A 87 -2.16 -3.99 20.91
C LEU A 87 -3.32 -3.03 21.20
N ASP A 88 -3.13 -2.04 22.07
CA ASP A 88 -4.18 -1.08 22.42
C ASP A 88 -4.50 -0.16 21.25
N VAL A 89 -3.47 0.30 20.52
CA VAL A 89 -3.67 1.11 19.31
C VAL A 89 -4.33 0.29 18.20
N LYS A 90 -3.94 -0.97 18.00
CA LYS A 90 -4.60 -1.86 17.03
C LYS A 90 -6.07 -2.09 17.37
N HIS A 91 -6.37 -2.30 18.65
CA HIS A 91 -7.75 -2.50 19.10
C HIS A 91 -8.62 -1.28 18.89
N LYS A 92 -8.11 -0.08 19.21
CA LYS A 92 -8.81 1.19 18.91
C LYS A 92 -9.06 1.37 17.42
N ILE A 93 -8.07 1.03 16.58
CA ILE A 93 -8.23 1.04 15.12
C ILE A 93 -9.35 0.09 14.69
N ARG A 94 -9.40 -1.11 15.28
CA ARG A 94 -10.45 -2.10 15.02
C ARG A 94 -11.83 -1.54 15.36
N GLU A 95 -12.02 -1.02 16.58
CA GLU A 95 -13.31 -0.46 17.01
C GLU A 95 -13.82 0.61 16.02
N ILE A 96 -12.96 1.56 15.65
CA ILE A 96 -13.30 2.63 14.68
C ILE A 96 -13.71 2.04 13.33
N ILE A 97 -12.97 1.05 12.82
CA ILE A 97 -13.25 0.45 11.51
C ILE A 97 -14.54 -0.37 11.55
N GLU A 98 -14.77 -1.17 12.59
CA GLU A 98 -15.97 -2.01 12.71
C GLU A 98 -17.24 -1.14 12.83
N GLU A 99 -17.18 -0.04 13.59
CA GLU A 99 -18.29 0.92 13.71
C GLU A 99 -18.64 1.57 12.36
N GLU A 100 -17.64 2.09 11.63
CA GLU A 100 -17.87 2.70 10.31
C GLU A 100 -18.30 1.68 9.26
N GLU A 101 -17.76 0.46 9.30
CA GLU A 101 -18.18 -0.63 8.40
C GLU A 101 -19.62 -1.07 8.68
N GLU A 102 -20.04 -1.17 9.93
CA GLU A 102 -21.43 -1.48 10.27
C GLU A 102 -22.39 -0.42 9.68
N ILE A 103 -22.07 0.87 9.85
CA ILE A 103 -22.84 1.96 9.25
C ILE A 103 -22.82 1.88 7.72
N ASN A 104 -21.67 1.55 7.12
CA ASN A 104 -21.55 1.40 5.68
C ASN A 104 -22.44 0.29 5.14
N TYR A 105 -22.37 -0.91 5.75
CA TYR A 105 -23.18 -2.06 5.37
C TYR A 105 -24.69 -1.84 5.55
N LEU A 106 -25.09 -1.11 6.59
CA LEU A 106 -26.51 -0.90 6.92
C LEU A 106 -27.15 0.29 6.18
N LYS A 107 -26.39 1.37 5.91
CA LYS A 107 -26.96 2.65 5.46
C LYS A 107 -26.33 3.24 4.21
N ARG A 108 -25.00 3.19 4.06
CA ARG A 108 -24.29 3.96 3.00
C ARG A 108 -24.03 3.14 1.73
N MET A 109 -23.92 1.82 1.83
CA MET A 109 -23.72 0.94 0.67
C MET A 109 -25.07 0.61 0.02
N GLY A 110 -25.27 1.11 -1.20
CA GLY A 110 -26.44 0.75 -1.99
C GLY A 110 -26.58 -0.77 -2.18
N ARG A 111 -27.81 -1.25 -2.47
CA ARG A 111 -28.11 -2.70 -2.62
C ARG A 111 -27.16 -3.44 -3.56
N GLN A 112 -26.69 -2.77 -4.62
CA GLN A 112 -25.77 -3.36 -5.59
C GLN A 112 -24.41 -3.69 -4.95
N TRP A 113 -23.82 -2.75 -4.22
CA TRP A 113 -22.53 -2.94 -3.56
C TRP A 113 -22.58 -4.08 -2.53
N VAL A 114 -23.62 -4.12 -1.70
CA VAL A 114 -23.82 -5.21 -0.72
C VAL A 114 -23.93 -6.56 -1.43
N THR A 115 -24.58 -6.60 -2.60
CA THR A 115 -24.71 -7.84 -3.39
C THR A 115 -23.38 -8.29 -3.98
N ASP A 116 -22.55 -7.36 -4.46
CA ASP A 116 -21.22 -7.67 -4.99
C ASP A 116 -20.28 -8.20 -3.90
N LEU A 117 -20.39 -7.69 -2.67
CA LEU A 117 -19.61 -8.15 -1.52
C LEU A 117 -20.01 -9.53 -1.00
N LYS A 118 -21.24 -10.03 -1.27
CA LYS A 118 -21.70 -11.35 -0.78
C LYS A 118 -20.76 -12.48 -1.18
N LYS A 119 -20.16 -12.39 -2.37
CA LYS A 119 -19.21 -13.39 -2.88
C LYS A 119 -17.94 -13.48 -2.02
N LEU A 120 -17.57 -12.39 -1.34
CA LEU A 120 -16.36 -12.28 -0.54
C LEU A 120 -16.55 -12.75 0.90
N ARG A 121 -17.81 -13.03 1.31
CA ARG A 121 -18.19 -13.40 2.69
C ARG A 121 -17.64 -12.42 3.74
N THR A 122 -17.49 -11.15 3.37
CA THR A 122 -17.02 -10.11 4.27
C THR A 122 -18.19 -9.55 5.08
N ASN A 123 -17.97 -9.33 6.37
CA ASN A 123 -18.87 -8.61 7.27
C ASN A 123 -18.12 -7.41 7.88
N TRP A 124 -18.76 -6.71 8.81
CA TRP A 124 -18.16 -5.59 9.53
C TRP A 124 -17.10 -6.03 10.55
N ILE A 125 -17.09 -7.29 11.00
CA ILE A 125 -16.12 -7.81 11.97
C ILE A 125 -14.75 -8.00 11.31
N LYS A 126 -13.71 -7.36 11.84
CA LYS A 126 -12.34 -7.35 11.30
C LYS A 126 -11.32 -7.87 12.32
N GLU A 127 -11.49 -9.11 12.76
CA GLU A 127 -10.61 -9.75 13.76
C GLU A 127 -9.11 -9.74 13.41
N TYR A 128 -8.78 -9.72 12.11
CA TYR A 128 -7.40 -9.60 11.64
C TYR A 128 -6.70 -8.30 12.09
N LEU A 129 -7.45 -7.25 12.47
CA LEU A 129 -6.87 -6.01 12.98
C LEU A 129 -6.23 -6.17 14.36
N ASP A 130 -6.76 -7.08 15.20
CA ASP A 130 -6.16 -7.41 16.48
C ASP A 130 -5.11 -8.52 16.35
N THR A 131 -5.45 -9.58 15.61
CA THR A 131 -4.63 -10.80 15.53
C THR A 131 -3.34 -10.62 14.73
N ALA A 132 -3.34 -9.81 13.66
CA ALA A 132 -2.13 -9.58 12.88
C ALA A 132 -1.03 -8.94 13.76
N PRO A 133 0.23 -9.40 13.68
CA PRO A 133 1.33 -8.86 14.48
C PRO A 133 1.65 -7.41 14.14
N VAL A 134 1.36 -6.98 12.91
CA VAL A 134 1.68 -5.65 12.38
C VAL A 134 0.53 -5.18 11.47
N LEU A 135 0.10 -3.93 11.66
CA LEU A 135 -0.70 -3.20 10.68
C LEU A 135 0.17 -2.16 9.97
N ILE A 136 0.01 -2.06 8.65
CA ILE A 136 0.66 -1.04 7.82
C ILE A 136 -0.43 -0.12 7.27
N LEU A 137 -0.57 1.08 7.82
CA LEU A 137 -1.49 2.09 7.34
C LEU A 137 -0.74 3.01 6.37
N ILE A 138 -1.29 3.21 5.18
CA ILE A 138 -0.63 3.95 4.11
C ILE A 138 -1.37 5.24 3.85
N PHE A 139 -0.73 6.35 4.16
CA PHE A 139 -1.29 7.68 3.98
C PHE A 139 -0.71 8.33 2.73
N LYS A 140 -1.59 8.90 1.90
CA LYS A 140 -1.18 9.84 0.86
C LYS A 140 -1.01 11.23 1.47
N GLN A 141 0.12 11.86 1.19
CA GLN A 141 0.34 13.26 1.50
C GLN A 141 -0.29 14.09 0.37
N VAL A 142 -1.46 14.68 0.63
CA VAL A 142 -2.20 15.48 -0.38
C VAL A 142 -1.38 16.71 -0.82
N HIS A 143 -0.51 17.19 0.06
CA HIS A 143 0.52 18.18 -0.19
C HIS A 143 1.67 17.96 0.79
N GLY A 144 2.81 18.58 0.53
CA GLY A 144 3.97 18.58 1.42
C GLY A 144 4.34 19.99 1.87
N PHE A 145 5.43 20.07 2.61
CA PHE A 145 6.03 21.33 3.04
C PHE A 145 7.52 21.32 2.68
N ALA A 146 8.00 22.38 2.04
CA ALA A 146 9.43 22.60 1.84
C ALA A 146 10.09 22.99 3.17
N ALA A 147 11.43 22.94 3.23
CA ALA A 147 12.20 23.29 4.43
C ALA A 147 11.92 24.71 4.96
N ASN A 148 11.48 25.63 4.09
CA ASN A 148 11.07 26.99 4.45
C ASN A 148 9.60 27.11 4.90
N GLY A 149 8.90 25.99 5.13
CA GLY A 149 7.50 25.93 5.53
C GLY A 149 6.49 26.23 4.41
N LYS A 150 6.93 26.52 3.17
CA LYS A 150 6.02 26.74 2.06
C LYS A 150 5.41 25.42 1.60
N ARG A 151 4.12 25.46 1.27
CA ARG A 151 3.38 24.32 0.74
C ARG A 151 3.99 23.86 -0.60
N LYS A 152 4.32 22.57 -0.71
CA LYS A 152 4.75 21.90 -1.95
C LYS A 152 3.57 21.10 -2.52
N VAL A 153 3.35 21.20 -3.82
CA VAL A 153 2.30 20.44 -4.52
C VAL A 153 2.79 19.01 -4.75
N HIS A 154 1.94 18.03 -4.44
CA HIS A 154 2.19 16.62 -4.76
C HIS A 154 1.32 16.22 -5.95
N TYR A 155 1.92 16.20 -7.13
CA TYR A 155 1.23 15.84 -8.38
C TYR A 155 0.92 14.36 -8.42
N TYR A 156 -0.32 14.01 -8.81
CA TYR A 156 -0.77 12.62 -8.92
C TYR A 156 -0.47 11.79 -7.66
N ASN A 157 -0.62 12.39 -6.47
CA ASN A 157 -0.26 11.75 -5.21
C ASN A 157 -0.96 10.40 -4.99
N GLU A 158 -2.24 10.29 -5.31
CA GLU A 158 -3.02 9.07 -5.17
C GLU A 158 -2.51 7.94 -6.07
N ILE A 159 -2.18 8.26 -7.33
CA ILE A 159 -1.60 7.30 -8.28
C ILE A 159 -0.20 6.88 -7.82
N SER A 160 0.63 7.85 -7.41
CA SER A 160 1.99 7.60 -6.92
C SER A 160 1.99 6.66 -5.71
N VAL A 161 1.14 6.93 -4.72
CA VAL A 161 0.97 6.10 -3.53
C VAL A 161 0.41 4.73 -3.89
N SER A 162 -0.54 4.64 -4.83
CA SER A 162 -1.07 3.36 -5.30
C SER A 162 -0.01 2.49 -5.98
N ILE A 163 0.93 3.08 -6.72
CA ILE A 163 2.09 2.35 -7.27
C ILE A 163 2.99 1.83 -6.14
N ALA A 164 3.27 2.66 -5.13
CA ALA A 164 4.02 2.24 -3.94
C ALA A 164 3.32 1.07 -3.20
N CYS A 165 2.00 1.11 -3.07
CA CYS A 165 1.21 -0.01 -2.56
C CYS A 165 1.39 -1.27 -3.41
N GLY A 166 1.38 -1.16 -4.74
CA GLY A 166 1.62 -2.30 -5.64
C GLY A 166 2.99 -2.96 -5.41
N ILE A 167 4.03 -2.15 -5.24
CA ILE A 167 5.38 -2.64 -4.92
C ILE A 167 5.42 -3.27 -3.52
N LEU A 168 4.78 -2.66 -2.52
CA LEU A 168 4.66 -3.22 -1.17
C LEU A 168 4.02 -4.61 -1.21
N LEU A 169 2.93 -4.78 -1.96
CA LEU A 169 2.23 -6.05 -2.13
C LEU A 169 3.11 -7.12 -2.78
N ALA A 170 3.90 -6.74 -3.80
CA ALA A 170 4.84 -7.64 -4.43
C ALA A 170 5.96 -8.05 -3.45
N ALA A 171 6.50 -7.10 -2.69
CA ALA A 171 7.55 -7.35 -1.70
C ALA A 171 7.06 -8.27 -0.56
N LEU A 172 5.85 -8.06 -0.05
CA LEU A 172 5.22 -8.94 0.93
C LEU A 172 5.07 -10.37 0.40
N GLN A 173 4.64 -10.54 -0.85
CA GLN A 173 4.49 -11.86 -1.47
C GLN A 173 5.84 -12.59 -1.64
N VAL A 174 6.93 -11.86 -1.91
CA VAL A 174 8.28 -12.42 -1.98
C VAL A 174 8.72 -12.96 -0.61
N CYS A 175 8.45 -12.23 0.47
CA CYS A 175 8.83 -12.63 1.83
C CYS A 175 7.93 -13.74 2.41
N TYR A 176 6.65 -13.77 2.02
CA TYR A 176 5.65 -14.70 2.54
C TYR A 176 4.93 -15.47 1.43
N PRO A 177 5.62 -16.38 0.73
CA PRO A 177 4.93 -17.30 -0.16
C PRO A 177 3.93 -18.13 0.67
N LEU A 178 2.65 -18.12 0.28
CA LEU A 178 1.53 -18.78 0.99
C LEU A 178 1.79 -20.25 1.42
N HIS A 179 2.81 -20.90 0.86
CA HIS A 179 3.29 -22.21 1.30
C HIS A 179 3.72 -22.26 2.79
N LEU A 180 4.14 -21.13 3.37
CA LEU A 180 4.62 -21.05 4.76
C LEU A 180 3.53 -20.64 5.77
N ALA A 181 2.32 -20.29 5.33
CA ALA A 181 1.22 -20.06 6.25
C ALA A 181 0.72 -21.41 6.80
N PRO A 182 0.64 -21.62 8.13
CA PRO A 182 0.10 -22.85 8.69
C PRO A 182 -1.33 -23.03 8.15
N LYS A 183 -1.62 -24.22 7.62
CA LYS A 183 -2.89 -24.61 7.00
C LYS A 183 -4.11 -24.20 7.86
N ARG A 184 -4.64 -22.99 7.68
CA ARG A 184 -5.92 -22.55 8.23
C ARG A 184 -6.58 -21.62 7.21
N GLU A 185 -7.53 -22.21 6.49
CA GLU A 185 -8.62 -21.58 5.73
C GLU A 185 -8.30 -20.23 5.05
N VAL A 186 -7.67 -20.30 3.89
CA VAL A 186 -7.61 -19.18 2.95
C VAL A 186 -8.99 -19.05 2.30
N VAL A 187 -9.82 -18.10 2.76
CA VAL A 187 -11.03 -17.72 2.01
C VAL A 187 -10.59 -17.00 0.73
N LEU A 188 -10.63 -17.77 -0.35
CA LEU A 188 -10.32 -17.35 -1.70
C LEU A 188 -11.49 -16.50 -2.23
N GLU A 189 -11.28 -15.20 -2.43
CA GLU A 189 -11.76 -14.36 -3.56
C GLU A 189 -11.77 -12.86 -3.21
N GLY A 190 -11.60 -12.03 -4.25
CA GLY A 190 -11.72 -10.57 -4.25
C GLY A 190 -10.61 -9.77 -3.57
N GLN A 191 -10.07 -8.82 -4.34
CA GLN A 191 -9.10 -7.82 -3.92
C GLN A 191 -9.52 -7.12 -2.61
N THR A 192 -8.78 -7.33 -1.53
CA THR A 192 -8.69 -6.37 -0.41
C THR A 192 -7.47 -6.76 0.41
N VAL A 193 -6.31 -6.18 0.11
CA VAL A 193 -5.48 -5.76 1.23
C VAL A 193 -6.20 -4.56 1.80
N ALA A 194 -6.39 -4.51 3.12
CA ALA A 194 -6.95 -3.36 3.80
C ALA A 194 -5.95 -2.20 3.71
N LEU A 195 -5.87 -1.62 2.52
CA LEU A 195 -5.24 -0.35 2.24
C LEU A 195 -6.29 0.69 2.59
N PHE A 196 -6.26 1.17 3.83
CA PHE A 196 -7.05 2.34 4.23
C PHE A 196 -6.41 3.57 3.60
N THR A 197 -6.70 3.84 2.33
CA THR A 197 -6.52 5.18 1.78
C THR A 197 -7.70 6.00 2.25
N ASN A 198 -7.45 6.98 3.13
CA ASN A 198 -8.43 8.00 3.48
C ASN A 198 -9.06 8.58 2.20
N PHE A 199 -10.31 8.24 1.95
CA PHE A 199 -11.20 9.03 1.11
C PHE A 199 -11.74 10.14 2.00
N SER A 200 -11.06 11.28 1.97
CA SER A 200 -11.61 12.57 2.38
C SER A 200 -12.25 13.23 1.16
#